data_AF-A0A0S1S0V9-F1
#
_entry.id   AF-A0A0S1S0V9-F1
#
_cell.length_a   1.000
_cell.length_b   1.000
_cell.length_c   1.000
_cell.angle_alpha   90.00
_cell.angle_beta   90.00
_cell.angle_gamma   90.00
#
_symmetry.space_group_name_H-M   'P 1'
#
loop_
_entity.id
_entity.type
_entity.pdbx_description
1 polymer ?
#
loop_
_entity_poly.entity_id
_entity_poly.type
_entity_poly.pdbx_seq_one_letter_code
_entity_poly.pdbx_strand_id
1 'polypeptide(L)'
;MKSYTIFLILLLFVKNNPGSKNFLADKDLCEILNQMSVDDQKYRVTSGNISETYSDVLDSLILSEGFTKNHFLSLPEQQQSTLKQKALKLASKKLKPLMAQNDSLRVLQEKMDLKNTRKLIKITKKHGWLTAKGLGCKQKFKTLLIFRHAPKKSWNEVRALIEKERLAKRLTEYEYYIIDNHLKGRPSLKKGPSDFVD
;
A
#
# COMPACT_ATOMS: atom_id res chain seq x y z
N MET A 1 -64.67 25.22 20.91
CA MET A 1 -63.28 25.74 20.82
C MET A 1 -62.31 24.67 21.30
N LYS A 2 -61.42 24.21 20.40
CA LYS A 2 -60.13 23.48 20.62
C LYS A 2 -60.21 22.23 21.52
N SER A 3 -60.37 21.00 21.02
CA SER A 3 -59.40 20.16 20.27
C SER A 3 -57.95 20.37 20.69
N TYR A 4 -57.34 19.38 21.37
CA TYR A 4 -55.97 18.88 21.13
C TYR A 4 -55.79 17.50 21.76
N THR A 5 -55.94 16.48 20.93
CA THR A 5 -55.30 15.17 21.05
C THR A 5 -53.78 15.39 21.02
N ILE A 6 -53.04 14.95 22.03
CA ILE A 6 -51.58 14.80 21.91
C ILE A 6 -51.23 13.35 22.26
N PHE A 7 -51.02 12.62 21.17
CA PHE A 7 -50.47 11.27 21.10
C PHE A 7 -49.09 11.27 21.76
N LEU A 8 -48.94 10.53 22.86
CA LEU A 8 -47.64 10.23 23.44
C LEU A 8 -46.94 9.19 22.54
N ILE A 9 -46.31 9.64 21.45
CA ILE A 9 -45.38 8.80 20.71
C ILE A 9 -44.11 8.70 21.57
N LEU A 10 -44.03 7.61 22.33
CA LEU A 10 -42.77 7.12 22.89
C LEU A 10 -41.81 6.95 21.71
N LEU A 11 -40.93 7.94 21.52
CA LEU A 11 -39.70 7.79 20.77
C LEU A 11 -38.88 6.71 21.48
N LEU A 12 -39.10 5.47 21.06
CA LEU A 12 -38.07 4.44 21.07
C LEU A 12 -36.91 4.99 20.24
N PHE A 13 -36.06 5.80 20.89
CA PHE A 13 -34.68 5.95 20.51
C PHE A 13 -34.06 4.56 20.68
N VAL A 14 -34.29 3.70 19.69
CA VAL A 14 -33.34 2.67 19.33
C VAL A 14 -32.08 3.46 19.03
N LYS A 15 -31.22 3.57 20.05
CA LYS A 15 -29.80 3.76 19.86
C LYS A 15 -29.41 2.68 18.88
N ASN A 16 -29.36 3.03 17.59
CA ASN A 16 -28.44 2.41 16.67
C ASN A 16 -27.06 2.74 17.22
N ASN A 17 -26.66 1.98 18.25
CA ASN A 17 -25.28 1.60 18.39
C ASN A 17 -24.90 1.13 16.99
N PRO A 18 -23.91 1.73 16.31
CA PRO A 18 -23.35 1.10 15.14
C PRO A 18 -22.74 -0.19 15.66
N GLY A 19 -23.58 -1.23 15.72
CA GLY A 19 -23.23 -2.54 16.19
C GLY A 19 -21.95 -2.90 15.47
N SER A 20 -20.95 -3.28 16.25
CA SER A 20 -19.77 -3.96 15.75
C SER A 20 -20.26 -4.93 14.68
N LYS A 21 -20.07 -4.57 13.41
CA LYS A 21 -20.43 -5.47 12.32
C LYS A 21 -19.65 -6.73 12.62
N ASN A 22 -20.35 -7.85 12.82
CA ASN A 22 -19.71 -9.13 13.01
C ASN A 22 -18.90 -9.44 11.74
N PHE A 23 -17.64 -9.00 11.72
CA PHE A 23 -16.65 -9.28 10.67
C PHE A 23 -16.16 -10.74 10.71
N LEU A 24 -16.72 -11.55 11.61
CA LEU A 24 -16.33 -12.94 11.90
C LEU A 24 -16.60 -13.95 10.77
N ALA A 25 -17.28 -13.56 9.69
CA ALA A 25 -17.60 -14.45 8.58
C ALA A 25 -16.52 -14.53 7.48
N ASP A 26 -15.55 -13.60 7.41
CA ASP A 26 -14.49 -13.62 6.39
C ASP A 26 -13.10 -13.52 7.06
N LYS A 27 -12.66 -14.56 7.78
CA LYS A 27 -11.28 -14.66 8.31
C LYS A 27 -10.21 -14.42 7.22
N ASP A 28 -10.58 -14.61 5.96
CA ASP A 28 -9.74 -14.44 4.78
C ASP A 28 -9.54 -12.97 4.38
N LEU A 29 -10.36 -12.00 4.82
CA LEU A 29 -10.24 -10.61 4.36
C LEU A 29 -8.89 -9.97 4.75
N CYS A 30 -8.40 -10.25 5.95
CA CYS A 30 -7.08 -9.78 6.37
C CYS A 30 -5.97 -10.31 5.44
N GLU A 31 -6.00 -11.60 5.13
CA GLU A 31 -5.03 -12.25 4.26
C GLU A 31 -5.14 -11.74 2.81
N ILE A 32 -6.37 -11.64 2.30
CA ILE A 32 -6.67 -11.13 0.96
C ILE A 32 -6.15 -9.70 0.79
N LEU A 33 -6.47 -8.80 1.72
CA LEU A 33 -6.07 -7.39 1.64
C LEU A 33 -4.56 -7.20 1.85
N ASN A 34 -3.96 -8.04 2.70
CA ASN A 34 -2.51 -8.10 2.86
C ASN A 34 -1.84 -8.55 1.55
N GLN A 35 -2.29 -9.65 0.95
CA GLN A 35 -1.73 -10.14 -0.31
C GLN A 35 -1.91 -9.11 -1.44
N MET A 36 -3.06 -8.44 -1.51
CA MET A 36 -3.28 -7.36 -2.48
C MET A 36 -2.31 -6.18 -2.27
N SER A 37 -1.95 -5.87 -1.01
CA SER A 37 -0.96 -4.82 -0.72
C SER A 37 0.46 -5.25 -1.07
N VAL A 38 0.81 -6.53 -0.87
CA VAL A 38 2.08 -7.10 -1.33
C VAL A 38 2.18 -7.06 -2.85
N ASP A 39 1.12 -7.49 -3.54
CA ASP A 39 1.02 -7.47 -4.99
C ASP A 39 1.13 -6.03 -5.55
N ASP A 40 0.47 -5.06 -4.91
CA ASP A 40 0.53 -3.63 -5.29
C ASP A 40 1.96 -3.06 -5.33
N GLN A 41 2.86 -3.61 -4.50
CA GLN A 41 4.25 -3.16 -4.39
C GLN A 41 5.26 -4.10 -5.07
N LYS A 42 4.82 -5.24 -5.61
CA LYS A 42 5.68 -6.37 -6.01
C LYS A 42 6.80 -6.01 -6.98
N TYR A 43 6.51 -5.19 -7.98
CA TYR A 43 7.52 -4.72 -8.94
C TYR A 43 7.90 -3.25 -8.76
N ARG A 44 7.26 -2.53 -7.84
CA ARG A 44 7.51 -1.11 -7.57
C ARG A 44 8.71 -0.88 -6.67
N VAL A 45 8.94 -1.81 -5.74
CA VAL A 45 10.05 -1.75 -4.79
C VAL A 45 11.22 -2.56 -5.36
N THR A 46 12.40 -1.96 -5.41
CA THR A 46 13.66 -2.69 -5.55
C THR A 46 13.72 -3.71 -4.43
N SER A 47 13.62 -5.01 -4.74
CA SER A 47 13.99 -6.03 -3.77
C SER A 47 15.51 -5.97 -3.61
N GLY A 48 15.96 -5.21 -2.61
CA GLY A 48 17.36 -5.03 -2.24
C GLY A 48 17.68 -3.56 -2.05
N ASN A 49 17.86 -3.13 -0.79
CA ASN A 49 18.69 -1.98 -0.50
C ASN A 49 20.06 -2.29 -1.11
N ILE A 50 20.51 -1.51 -2.11
CA ILE A 50 21.80 -1.74 -2.76
C ILE A 50 22.93 -1.79 -1.73
N SER A 51 22.78 -1.08 -0.60
CA SER A 51 23.72 -1.12 0.52
C SER A 51 23.77 -2.49 1.22
N GLU A 52 22.63 -3.15 1.43
CA GLU A 52 22.56 -4.49 2.03
C GLU A 52 23.10 -5.53 1.04
N THR A 53 22.62 -5.53 -0.20
CA THR A 53 23.10 -6.43 -1.26
C THR A 53 24.60 -6.24 -1.54
N TYR A 54 25.10 -5.01 -1.46
CA TYR A 54 26.53 -4.71 -1.59
C TYR A 54 27.34 -5.29 -0.44
N SER A 55 26.87 -5.11 0.80
CA SER A 55 27.59 -5.57 1.99
C SER A 55 27.71 -7.10 1.99
N ASP A 56 26.63 -7.82 1.69
CA ASP A 56 26.62 -9.28 1.61
C ASP A 56 27.55 -9.81 0.50
N VAL A 57 27.54 -9.14 -0.66
CA VAL A 57 28.40 -9.51 -1.80
C VAL A 57 29.87 -9.20 -1.51
N LEU A 58 30.16 -8.08 -0.84
CA LEU A 58 31.52 -7.72 -0.45
C LEU A 58 32.07 -8.69 0.59
N ASP A 59 31.30 -8.99 1.65
CA ASP A 59 31.72 -9.94 2.69
C ASP A 59 31.93 -11.34 2.08
N SER A 60 31.08 -11.77 1.15
CA SER A 60 31.27 -13.04 0.42
C SER A 60 32.53 -13.05 -0.45
N LEU A 61 32.84 -11.95 -1.15
CA LEU A 61 34.05 -11.83 -1.96
C LEU A 61 35.31 -11.86 -1.09
N ILE A 62 35.32 -11.12 0.02
CA ILE A 62 36.41 -11.10 0.99
C ILE A 62 36.73 -12.52 1.45
N LEU A 63 35.71 -13.28 1.84
CA LEU A 63 35.87 -14.68 2.26
C LEU A 63 36.38 -15.58 1.12
N SER A 64 35.87 -15.40 -0.10
CA SER A 64 36.28 -16.21 -1.26
C SER A 64 37.75 -16.02 -1.67
N GLU A 65 38.31 -14.85 -1.40
CA GLU A 65 39.72 -14.54 -1.64
C GLU A 65 40.60 -14.96 -0.44
N GLY A 66 40.03 -15.65 0.56
CA GLY A 66 40.75 -16.17 1.73
C GLY A 66 40.99 -15.13 2.82
N PHE A 67 40.32 -13.98 2.79
CA PHE A 67 40.50 -12.90 3.75
C PHE A 67 39.47 -12.95 4.88
N THR A 68 39.88 -12.52 6.07
CA THR A 68 38.96 -12.09 7.13
C THR A 68 38.62 -10.61 6.92
N LYS A 69 37.53 -10.12 7.54
CA LYS A 69 37.16 -8.70 7.47
C LYS A 69 38.27 -7.78 7.99
N ASN A 70 38.93 -8.17 9.08
CA ASN A 70 40.05 -7.41 9.65
C ASN A 70 41.26 -7.40 8.71
N HIS A 71 41.56 -8.54 8.08
CA HIS A 71 42.64 -8.62 7.10
C HIS A 71 42.33 -7.78 5.85
N PHE A 72 41.09 -7.80 5.36
CA PHE A 72 40.65 -6.93 4.26
C PHE A 72 40.87 -5.45 4.56
N LEU A 73 40.55 -4.99 5.78
CA LEU A 73 40.74 -3.60 6.19
C LEU A 73 42.21 -3.19 6.29
N SER A 74 43.12 -4.15 6.45
CA SER A 74 44.57 -3.91 6.47
C SER A 74 45.23 -4.03 5.10
N LEU A 75 44.49 -4.41 4.04
CA LEU A 75 45.04 -4.48 2.67
C LEU A 75 45.37 -3.07 2.14
N PRO A 76 46.30 -2.94 1.16
CA PRO A 76 46.52 -1.70 0.44
C PRO A 76 45.22 -1.15 -0.14
N GLU A 77 45.07 0.18 -0.13
CA GLU A 77 43.85 0.85 -0.59
C GLU A 77 43.44 0.45 -2.01
N GLN A 78 44.42 0.26 -2.90
CA GLN A 78 44.18 -0.19 -4.27
C GLN A 78 43.51 -1.56 -4.32
N GLN A 79 43.95 -2.52 -3.49
CA GLN A 79 43.37 -3.86 -3.44
C GLN A 79 41.97 -3.84 -2.81
N GLN A 80 41.77 -3.03 -1.76
CA GLN A 80 40.44 -2.81 -1.21
C GLN A 80 39.48 -2.22 -2.25
N SER A 81 39.94 -1.23 -3.02
CA SER A 81 39.16 -0.55 -4.05
C SER A 81 38.74 -1.53 -5.16
N THR A 82 39.65 -2.40 -5.62
CA THR A 82 39.33 -3.43 -6.62
C THR A 82 38.22 -4.37 -6.13
N LEU A 83 38.30 -4.85 -4.89
CA LEU A 83 37.29 -5.74 -4.32
C LEU A 83 35.95 -5.02 -4.11
N LYS A 84 35.96 -3.77 -3.62
CA LYS A 84 34.75 -2.93 -3.47
C LYS A 84 34.08 -2.69 -4.82
N GLN A 85 34.84 -2.41 -5.88
CA GLN A 85 34.29 -2.22 -7.23
C GLN A 85 33.72 -3.53 -7.82
N LYS A 86 34.40 -4.66 -7.62
CA LYS A 86 33.92 -6.00 -8.01
C LYS A 86 32.61 -6.32 -7.28
N ALA A 87 32.54 -6.04 -5.97
CA ALA A 87 31.34 -6.22 -5.16
C ALA A 87 30.18 -5.35 -5.64
N LEU A 88 30.44 -4.06 -5.92
CA LEU A 88 29.43 -3.14 -6.44
C LEU A 88 28.88 -3.60 -7.80
N LYS A 89 29.74 -4.06 -8.70
CA LYS A 89 29.34 -4.60 -10.01
C LYS A 89 28.46 -5.84 -9.87
N LEU A 90 28.81 -6.75 -8.95
CA LEU A 90 28.03 -7.97 -8.70
C LEU A 90 26.72 -7.69 -7.96
N ALA A 91 26.72 -6.79 -6.97
CA ALA A 91 25.52 -6.37 -6.27
C ALA A 91 24.53 -5.67 -7.21
N SER A 92 25.05 -4.81 -8.10
CA SER A 92 24.27 -4.16 -9.15
C SER A 92 23.64 -5.14 -10.14
N LYS A 93 24.28 -6.29 -10.42
CA LYS A 93 23.70 -7.36 -11.24
C LYS A 93 22.58 -8.13 -10.53
N LYS A 94 22.61 -8.17 -9.18
CA LYS A 94 21.56 -8.79 -8.36
C LYS A 94 20.38 -7.85 -8.10
N LEU A 95 20.53 -6.55 -8.36
CA LEU A 95 19.42 -5.61 -8.31
C LEU A 95 18.40 -5.98 -9.39
N LYS A 96 17.16 -6.21 -8.97
CA LYS A 96 16.07 -6.30 -9.93
C LYS A 96 15.95 -4.95 -10.64
N PRO A 97 15.72 -4.94 -11.97
CA PRO A 97 15.55 -3.69 -12.69
C PRO A 97 14.36 -2.94 -12.09
N LEU A 98 14.53 -1.63 -11.90
CA LEU A 98 13.45 -0.76 -11.47
C LEU A 98 12.33 -0.84 -12.50
N MET A 99 11.07 -1.05 -12.08
CA MET A 99 9.92 -1.01 -12.99
C MET A 99 9.89 0.29 -13.81
N ALA A 100 10.34 1.41 -13.23
CA ALA A 100 10.45 2.69 -13.94
C ALA A 100 11.38 2.64 -15.17
N GLN A 101 12.28 1.67 -15.22
CA GLN A 101 13.29 1.48 -16.28
C GLN A 101 13.08 0.16 -17.06
N ASN A 102 11.97 -0.55 -16.83
CA ASN A 102 11.71 -1.85 -17.45
C ASN A 102 10.24 -1.98 -17.87
N ASP A 103 10.01 -1.89 -19.18
CA ASP A 103 8.68 -1.92 -19.79
C ASP A 103 7.94 -3.23 -19.53
N SER A 104 8.64 -4.36 -19.55
CA SER A 104 8.03 -5.66 -19.26
C SER A 104 7.51 -5.75 -17.84
N LEU A 105 8.29 -5.26 -16.86
CA LEU A 105 7.85 -5.19 -15.47
C LEU A 105 6.70 -4.20 -15.28
N ARG A 106 6.71 -3.08 -16.01
CA ARG A 106 5.61 -2.11 -16.01
C ARG A 106 4.31 -2.75 -16.51
N VAL A 107 4.34 -3.47 -17.63
CA VAL A 107 3.16 -4.20 -18.16
C VAL A 107 2.65 -5.24 -17.15
N LEU A 108 3.55 -5.98 -16.48
CA LEU A 108 3.17 -6.94 -15.46
C LEU A 108 2.52 -6.26 -14.24
N GLN A 109 3.07 -5.12 -13.79
CA GLN A 109 2.50 -4.35 -12.71
C GLN A 109 1.13 -3.77 -13.09
N GLU A 110 0.95 -3.23 -14.30
CA GLU A 110 -0.34 -2.68 -14.76
C GLU A 110 -1.45 -3.75 -14.79
N LYS A 111 -1.11 -4.99 -15.20
CA LYS A 111 -2.05 -6.13 -15.13
C LYS A 111 -2.44 -6.44 -13.68
N MET A 112 -1.48 -6.36 -12.76
CA MET A 112 -1.69 -6.60 -11.33
C MET A 112 -2.51 -5.48 -10.69
N ASP A 113 -2.22 -4.22 -10.99
CA ASP A 113 -2.96 -3.04 -10.54
C ASP A 113 -4.43 -3.13 -10.96
N LEU A 114 -4.70 -3.53 -12.20
CA LEU A 114 -6.04 -3.75 -12.69
C LEU A 114 -6.77 -4.86 -11.91
N LYS A 115 -6.10 -6.00 -11.69
CA LYS A 115 -6.67 -7.13 -10.94
C LYS A 115 -7.01 -6.70 -9.51
N ASN A 116 -6.09 -6.02 -8.83
CA ASN A 116 -6.26 -5.55 -7.46
C ASN A 116 -7.35 -4.47 -7.37
N THR A 117 -7.39 -3.53 -8.32
CA THR A 117 -8.43 -2.50 -8.40
C THR A 117 -9.81 -3.14 -8.52
N ARG A 118 -9.99 -4.07 -9.46
CA ARG A 118 -11.27 -4.79 -9.64
C ARG A 118 -11.66 -5.57 -8.39
N LYS A 119 -10.70 -6.22 -7.74
CA LYS A 119 -10.93 -6.98 -6.51
C LYS A 119 -11.33 -6.06 -5.35
N LEU A 120 -10.63 -4.94 -5.17
CA LEU A 120 -10.93 -3.97 -4.12
C LEU A 120 -12.30 -3.32 -4.35
N ILE A 121 -12.66 -2.98 -5.58
CA ILE A 121 -14.02 -2.50 -5.92
C ILE A 121 -15.09 -3.49 -5.44
N LYS A 122 -14.92 -4.79 -5.72
CA LYS A 122 -15.87 -5.83 -5.27
C LYS A 122 -15.94 -5.91 -3.74
N ILE A 123 -14.79 -5.90 -3.08
CA ILE A 123 -14.71 -5.93 -1.60
C ILE A 123 -15.41 -4.71 -1.00
N THR A 124 -15.09 -3.51 -1.48
CA THR A 124 -15.67 -2.26 -0.96
C THR A 124 -17.17 -2.17 -1.25
N LYS A 125 -17.65 -2.66 -2.41
CA LYS A 125 -19.09 -2.75 -2.68
C LYS A 125 -19.82 -3.66 -1.69
N LYS A 126 -19.20 -4.79 -1.30
CA LYS A 126 -19.79 -5.77 -0.37
C LYS A 126 -19.68 -5.34 1.11
N HIS A 127 -18.56 -4.74 1.51
CA HIS A 127 -18.23 -4.53 2.92
C HIS A 127 -18.11 -3.05 3.34
N GLY A 128 -18.05 -2.12 2.39
CA GLY A 128 -17.63 -0.74 2.61
C GLY A 128 -16.10 -0.60 2.63
N TRP A 129 -15.62 0.61 2.92
CA TRP A 129 -14.18 0.88 3.09
C TRP A 129 -13.63 0.11 4.30
N LEU A 130 -12.57 -0.65 4.08
CA LEU A 130 -11.93 -1.47 5.09
C LEU A 130 -10.53 -0.95 5.42
N THR A 131 -10.22 -0.92 6.70
CA THR A 131 -8.89 -0.62 7.22
C THR A 131 -8.41 -1.80 8.07
N ALA A 132 -7.10 -1.97 8.19
CA ALA A 132 -6.54 -3.04 9.05
C ALA A 132 -7.04 -2.91 10.50
N LYS A 133 -7.13 -1.68 11.00
CA LYS A 133 -7.69 -1.37 12.33
C LYS A 133 -9.17 -1.76 12.42
N GLY A 134 -9.99 -1.39 11.43
CA GLY A 134 -11.43 -1.70 11.42
C GLY A 134 -11.75 -3.19 11.37
N LEU A 135 -10.84 -3.99 10.79
CA LEU A 135 -10.96 -5.45 10.75
C LEU A 135 -10.25 -6.17 11.92
N GLY A 136 -9.48 -5.47 12.75
CA GLY A 136 -8.65 -6.09 13.78
C GLY A 136 -7.53 -6.99 13.23
N CYS A 137 -7.02 -6.70 12.03
CA CYS A 137 -5.97 -7.50 11.41
C CYS A 137 -4.60 -7.25 12.08
N LYS A 138 -3.80 -8.32 12.24
CA LYS A 138 -2.40 -8.21 12.68
C LYS A 138 -1.51 -7.60 11.59
N GLN A 139 -1.78 -7.94 10.34
CA GLN A 139 -1.07 -7.44 9.17
C GLN A 139 -1.47 -5.99 8.88
N LYS A 140 -0.49 -5.17 8.51
CA LYS A 140 -0.72 -3.79 8.07
C LYS A 140 -0.89 -3.76 6.55
N PHE A 141 -2.10 -3.50 6.08
CA PHE A 141 -2.40 -3.21 4.68
C PHE A 141 -2.88 -1.77 4.51
N LYS A 142 -2.68 -1.19 3.32
CA LYS A 142 -3.12 0.18 2.98
C LYS A 142 -3.98 0.15 1.72
N THR A 143 -5.29 0.01 1.88
CA THR A 143 -6.28 0.00 0.78
C THR A 143 -6.20 1.23 -0.11
N LEU A 144 -5.87 2.40 0.45
CA LEU A 144 -5.66 3.63 -0.29
C LEU A 144 -4.63 3.48 -1.42
N LEU A 145 -3.56 2.71 -1.23
CA LEU A 145 -2.47 2.59 -2.21
C LEU A 145 -2.95 1.87 -3.46
N ILE A 146 -3.79 0.84 -3.30
CA ILE A 146 -4.35 0.08 -4.42
C ILE A 146 -5.18 1.00 -5.32
N PHE A 147 -6.04 1.85 -4.74
CA PHE A 147 -6.80 2.83 -5.54
C PHE A 147 -5.96 3.99 -6.05
N ARG A 148 -4.87 4.36 -5.37
CA ARG A 148 -3.88 5.34 -5.87
C ARG A 148 -3.10 4.83 -7.11
N HIS A 149 -3.16 3.54 -7.38
CA HIS A 149 -2.56 2.90 -8.56
C HIS A 149 -3.61 2.38 -9.56
N ALA A 150 -4.89 2.74 -9.38
CA ALA A 150 -5.95 2.27 -10.25
C ALA A 150 -5.74 2.71 -11.72
N PRO A 151 -5.89 1.82 -12.71
CA PRO A 151 -5.78 2.21 -14.11
C PRO A 151 -6.92 3.14 -14.53
N LYS A 152 -6.67 4.05 -15.48
CA LYS A 152 -7.64 5.06 -15.96
C LYS A 152 -9.03 4.49 -16.27
N LYS A 153 -9.08 3.30 -16.86
CA LYS A 153 -10.34 2.60 -17.21
C LYS A 153 -11.25 2.28 -16.01
N SER A 154 -10.72 2.32 -14.79
CA SER A 154 -11.47 2.11 -13.56
C SER A 154 -11.79 3.41 -12.81
N TRP A 155 -11.29 4.57 -13.26
CA TRP A 155 -11.38 5.81 -12.48
C TRP A 155 -12.81 6.26 -12.18
N ASN A 156 -13.74 6.15 -13.13
CA ASN A 156 -15.12 6.55 -12.90
C ASN A 156 -15.80 5.70 -11.82
N GLU A 157 -15.56 4.38 -11.86
CA GLU A 157 -16.10 3.46 -10.86
C GLU A 157 -15.46 3.68 -9.48
N VAL A 158 -14.15 3.88 -9.43
CA VAL A 158 -13.44 4.20 -8.18
C VAL A 158 -13.93 5.53 -7.61
N ARG A 159 -14.12 6.57 -8.44
CA ARG A 159 -14.62 7.88 -8.00
C ARG A 159 -15.98 7.78 -7.33
N ALA A 160 -16.94 7.11 -7.97
CA ALA A 160 -18.27 6.91 -7.40
C ALA A 160 -18.22 6.14 -6.07
N LEU A 161 -17.34 5.15 -5.98
CA LEU A 161 -17.17 4.32 -4.80
C LEU A 161 -16.56 5.10 -3.64
N ILE A 162 -15.46 5.82 -3.84
CA ILE A 162 -14.81 6.59 -2.75
C ILE A 162 -15.69 7.74 -2.27
N GLU A 163 -16.49 8.35 -3.15
CA GLU A 163 -17.42 9.41 -2.75
C GLU A 163 -18.51 8.86 -1.81
N LYS A 164 -19.07 7.68 -2.15
CA LYS A 164 -20.01 6.97 -1.27
C LYS A 164 -19.39 6.65 0.09
N GLU A 165 -18.15 6.18 0.11
CA GLU A 165 -17.47 5.80 1.36
C GLU A 165 -17.05 7.01 2.21
N ARG A 166 -16.69 8.14 1.58
CA ARG A 166 -16.41 9.42 2.23
C ARG A 166 -17.67 9.99 2.88
N LEU A 167 -18.78 10.07 2.13
CA LEU A 167 -20.08 10.54 2.66
C LEU A 167 -20.56 9.68 3.83
N ALA A 168 -20.26 8.38 3.80
CA ALA A 168 -20.57 7.46 4.88
C ALA A 168 -19.56 7.46 6.04
N LYS A 169 -18.57 8.36 6.03
CA LYS A 169 -17.51 8.51 7.05
C LYS A 169 -16.72 7.22 7.32
N ARG A 170 -16.56 6.38 6.31
CA ARG A 170 -15.74 5.16 6.40
C ARG A 170 -14.37 5.34 5.76
N LEU A 171 -14.24 6.30 4.84
CA LEU A 171 -13.00 6.74 4.22
C LEU A 171 -12.59 8.09 4.82
N THR A 172 -11.35 8.21 5.27
CA THR A 172 -10.81 9.46 5.84
C THR A 172 -10.67 10.55 4.78
N GLU A 173 -10.68 11.82 5.19
CA GLU A 173 -10.51 12.93 4.24
C GLU A 173 -9.12 12.92 3.60
N TYR A 174 -8.08 12.50 4.34
CA TYR A 174 -6.75 12.30 3.78
C TYR A 174 -6.72 11.19 2.73
N GLU A 175 -7.30 10.01 3.00
CA GLU A 175 -7.32 8.91 2.03
C GLU A 175 -8.11 9.29 0.77
N TYR A 176 -9.27 9.94 0.94
CA TYR A 176 -10.04 10.46 -0.18
C TYR A 176 -9.22 11.44 -1.02
N TYR A 177 -8.58 12.41 -0.37
CA TYR A 177 -7.75 13.42 -1.05
C TYR A 177 -6.65 12.79 -1.91
N ILE A 178 -5.96 11.78 -1.38
CA ILE A 178 -4.88 11.09 -2.09
C ILE A 178 -5.41 10.26 -3.27
N ILE A 179 -6.55 9.59 -3.11
CA ILE A 179 -7.13 8.79 -4.19
C ILE A 179 -7.69 9.72 -5.28
N ASP A 180 -8.49 10.72 -4.92
CA ASP A 180 -9.08 11.68 -5.87
C ASP A 180 -8.00 12.47 -6.62
N ASN A 181 -6.90 12.85 -5.96
CA ASN A 181 -5.72 13.40 -6.63
C ASN A 181 -5.25 12.49 -7.77
N HIS A 182 -5.13 11.19 -7.53
CA HIS A 182 -4.77 10.24 -8.57
C HIS A 182 -5.81 10.18 -9.70
N LEU A 183 -7.10 10.14 -9.36
CA LEU A 183 -8.20 10.13 -10.34
C LEU A 183 -8.31 11.42 -11.17
N LYS A 184 -7.63 12.50 -10.73
CA LYS A 184 -7.48 13.78 -11.44
C LYS A 184 -6.19 13.87 -12.25
N GLY A 185 -5.41 12.79 -12.35
CA GLY A 185 -4.14 12.78 -13.08
C GLY A 185 -2.93 13.22 -12.26
N ARG A 186 -3.02 13.21 -10.92
CA ARG A 186 -1.94 13.55 -9.99
C ARG A 186 -1.40 14.99 -10.15
N PRO A 187 -2.25 16.03 -10.10
CA PRO A 187 -1.74 17.40 -9.93
C PRO A 187 -0.94 17.52 -8.63
N SER A 188 -0.09 18.55 -8.52
CA SER A 188 0.69 18.79 -7.30
C SER A 188 -0.20 18.82 -6.06
N LEU A 189 0.23 18.12 -5.02
CA LEU A 189 -0.46 18.13 -3.73
C LEU A 189 -0.27 19.50 -3.07
N LYS A 190 -1.36 20.05 -2.53
CA LYS A 190 -1.39 21.33 -1.82
C LYS A 190 -1.50 21.16 -0.30
N LYS A 191 -1.77 19.94 0.15
CA LYS A 191 -1.97 19.59 1.54
C LYS A 191 -1.14 18.34 1.88
N GLY A 192 -0.56 18.32 3.07
CA GLY A 192 0.09 17.17 3.67
C GLY A 192 -0.83 16.43 4.64
N PRO A 193 -0.40 15.26 5.16
CA PRO A 193 -1.19 14.49 6.12
C PRO A 193 -1.60 15.28 7.38
N SER A 194 -0.77 16.21 7.84
CA SER A 194 -1.03 17.06 9.01
C SER A 194 -2.20 18.04 8.84
N ASP A 195 -2.60 18.30 7.59
CA ASP A 195 -3.67 19.26 7.29
C ASP A 195 -5.07 18.62 7.35
N PHE A 196 -5.12 17.33 7.67
CA PHE A 196 -6.35 16.55 7.81
C PHE A 196 -6.48 16.15 9.28
N VAL A 197 -7.53 16.65 9.92
CA VAL A 197 -7.91 16.26 11.28
C VAL A 197 -9.14 15.38 11.13
N ASP A 198 -8.93 14.07 11.08
CA ASP A 198 -10.01 13.07 11.13
C ASP A 198 -10.36 12.71 12.59
#